data_AF-A0A840YIB8-F1
#
_entry.id   AF-A0A840YIB8-F1
#
_cell.length_a   1.000
_cell.length_b   1.000
_cell.length_c   1.000
_cell.angle_alpha   90.00
_cell.angle_beta   90.00
_cell.angle_gamma   90.00
#
_symmetry.space_group_name_H-M   'P 1'
#
loop_
_entity.id
_entity.type
_entity.pdbx_description
1 polymer ?
#
loop_
_entity_poly.entity_id
_entity_poly.type
_entity_poly.pdbx_seq_one_letter_code
_entity_poly.pdbx_strand_id
1 'polypeptide(L)'
;MIGINGTGRAGMAGPARPAARGGGGFRLSQPAAREAEGAAAAAPATAVGLVALQEAGDDAERDRRGHARARDLLKEMSALQAEMLGSGVDPARLTRIAALAEGEQPADPVLADALAGIALRARIELARHGLAIA
;
A
#
# COMPACT_ATOMS: atom_id res chain seq x y z
N MET A 1 -14.65 5.88 34.61
CA MET A 1 -14.23 5.08 33.43
C MET A 1 -14.49 3.63 33.74
N ILE A 2 -15.53 3.06 33.14
CA ILE A 2 -15.97 1.68 33.35
C ILE A 2 -15.39 0.85 32.21
N GLY A 3 -14.47 -0.07 32.51
CA GLY A 3 -13.97 -1.05 31.55
C GLY A 3 -14.91 -2.24 31.49
N ILE A 4 -15.38 -2.58 30.29
CA ILE A 4 -16.26 -3.73 30.04
C ILE A 4 -15.59 -4.71 29.07
N ASN A 5 -15.39 -5.93 29.57
CA ASN A 5 -15.38 -7.24 28.90
C ASN A 5 -14.33 -7.49 27.80
N GLY A 6 -13.75 -8.67 27.68
CA GLY A 6 -14.03 -10.00 28.25
C GLY A 6 -12.93 -10.93 27.75
N THR A 7 -12.90 -12.23 27.94
CA THR A 7 -13.62 -13.23 28.76
C THR A 7 -12.75 -14.47 28.54
N GLY A 8 -12.40 -15.15 29.62
CA GLY A 8 -11.33 -16.16 29.66
C GLY A 8 -11.54 -17.36 28.74
N ARG A 9 -10.41 -17.94 28.31
CA ARG A 9 -10.36 -19.29 27.74
C ARG A 9 -10.05 -20.26 28.87
N ALA A 10 -11.09 -20.87 29.43
CA ALA A 10 -10.98 -22.04 30.30
C ALA A 10 -11.25 -23.32 29.50
N GLY A 11 -10.49 -24.38 29.79
CA GLY A 11 -10.92 -25.76 29.58
C GLY A 11 -10.21 -26.52 28.47
N MET A 12 -9.01 -27.04 28.78
CA MET A 12 -8.54 -28.30 28.20
C MET A 12 -9.31 -29.42 28.92
N ALA A 13 -10.17 -30.14 28.20
CA ALA A 13 -10.82 -31.34 28.70
C ALA A 13 -10.91 -32.37 27.56
N GLY A 14 -10.01 -33.35 27.58
CA GLY A 14 -10.15 -34.56 26.79
C GLY A 14 -10.96 -35.60 27.55
N PRO A 15 -11.76 -36.42 26.86
CA PRO A 15 -12.12 -37.73 27.36
C PRO A 15 -11.56 -38.82 26.44
N ALA A 16 -10.74 -39.69 27.03
CA ALA A 16 -10.40 -41.00 26.48
C ALA A 16 -11.62 -41.94 26.56
N ARG A 17 -11.81 -42.81 25.55
CA ARG A 17 -12.56 -44.07 25.69
C ARG A 17 -12.05 -45.16 24.74
N PRO A 18 -12.31 -46.43 25.07
CA PRO A 18 -11.32 -47.50 24.97
C PRO A 18 -11.41 -48.35 23.70
N ALA A 19 -10.36 -49.16 23.52
CA ALA A 19 -10.27 -50.22 22.53
C ALA A 19 -11.45 -51.21 22.59
N ALA A 20 -12.12 -51.39 21.44
CA ALA A 20 -12.93 -52.56 21.18
C ALA A 20 -12.14 -53.47 20.21
N ARG A 21 -11.61 -54.55 20.79
CA ARG A 21 -11.02 -55.69 20.09
C ARG A 21 -12.18 -56.54 19.59
N GLY A 22 -12.34 -56.71 18.28
CA GLY A 22 -13.45 -57.50 17.74
C GLY A 22 -13.25 -57.92 16.29
N GLY A 23 -13.12 -59.23 16.08
CA GLY A 23 -13.49 -59.91 14.84
C GLY A 23 -12.42 -59.96 13.74
N GLY A 24 -11.71 -61.08 13.65
CA GLY A 24 -10.94 -61.44 12.47
C GLY A 24 -11.85 -61.55 11.24
N GLY A 25 -11.65 -60.66 10.27
CA GLY A 25 -12.30 -60.71 8.96
C GLY A 25 -11.38 -61.36 7.93
N PHE A 26 -11.95 -62.27 7.13
CA PHE A 26 -11.29 -62.83 5.95
C PHE A 26 -10.96 -61.71 4.94
N ARG A 27 -9.70 -61.66 4.47
CA ARG A 27 -9.23 -60.68 3.47
C ARG A 27 -8.66 -61.43 2.27
N LEU A 28 -9.11 -61.02 1.07
CA LEU A 28 -8.52 -61.45 -0.20
C LEU A 28 -7.36 -60.52 -0.56
N SER A 29 -6.20 -61.08 -0.90
CA SER A 29 -5.05 -60.32 -1.39
C SER A 29 -5.32 -59.80 -2.80
N GLN A 30 -5.52 -58.49 -2.93
CA GLN A 30 -5.51 -57.81 -4.22
C GLN A 30 -4.08 -57.31 -4.48
N PRO A 31 -3.45 -57.60 -5.63
CA PRO A 31 -2.20 -56.98 -5.99
C PRO A 31 -2.44 -55.49 -6.22
N ALA A 32 -1.71 -54.64 -5.47
CA ALA A 32 -1.73 -53.20 -5.65
C ALA A 32 -1.25 -52.85 -7.06
N ALA A 33 -2.12 -52.21 -7.83
CA ALA A 33 -1.75 -51.52 -9.05
C ALA A 33 -2.11 -50.04 -8.89
N ARG A 34 -1.12 -49.17 -9.18
CA ARG A 34 -1.12 -47.69 -9.12
C ARG A 34 -0.87 -47.18 -7.68
N GLU A 35 -0.08 -46.14 -7.43
CA GLU A 35 0.25 -44.99 -8.27
C GLU A 35 1.73 -44.84 -8.65
N ALA A 36 1.97 -44.34 -9.87
CA ALA A 36 3.15 -43.54 -10.14
C ALA A 36 2.97 -42.20 -9.42
N GLU A 37 3.66 -42.00 -8.29
CA GLU A 37 3.84 -40.66 -7.73
C GLU A 37 4.70 -39.86 -8.70
N GLY A 38 4.03 -39.10 -9.58
CA GLY A 38 4.66 -37.99 -10.26
C GLY A 38 5.17 -37.04 -9.19
N ALA A 39 6.48 -36.88 -9.10
CA ALA A 39 7.10 -35.82 -8.32
C ALA A 39 6.55 -34.49 -8.82
N ALA A 40 5.58 -33.93 -8.10
CA ALA A 40 5.13 -32.58 -8.31
C ALA A 40 6.35 -31.68 -8.07
N ALA A 41 6.93 -31.17 -9.16
CA ALA A 41 7.94 -30.13 -9.07
C ALA A 41 7.34 -28.98 -8.26
N ALA A 42 7.93 -28.71 -7.09
CA ALA A 42 7.59 -27.54 -6.30
C ALA A 42 7.84 -26.30 -7.17
N ALA A 43 6.75 -25.74 -7.71
CA ALA A 43 6.83 -24.55 -8.55
C ALA A 43 7.39 -23.37 -7.71
N PRO A 44 8.10 -22.42 -8.34
CA PRO A 44 8.79 -21.33 -7.67
C PRO A 44 7.81 -20.23 -7.23
N ALA A 45 6.88 -20.56 -6.33
CA ALA A 45 5.93 -19.60 -5.74
C ALA A 45 6.64 -18.51 -4.91
N THR A 46 7.90 -18.73 -4.53
CA THR A 46 8.71 -17.81 -3.72
C THR A 46 9.23 -16.61 -4.50
N ALA A 47 9.53 -16.75 -5.80
CA ALA A 47 10.11 -15.66 -6.59
C ALA A 47 9.08 -14.53 -6.86
N VAL A 48 7.83 -14.90 -7.19
CA VAL A 48 6.75 -13.93 -7.44
C VAL A 48 6.37 -13.17 -6.17
N GLY A 49 6.36 -13.85 -5.01
CA GLY A 49 6.07 -13.21 -3.72
C GLY A 49 7.11 -12.17 -3.30
N LEU A 50 8.40 -12.37 -3.66
CA LEU A 50 9.46 -11.41 -3.35
C LEU A 50 9.38 -10.15 -4.22
N VAL A 51 9.06 -10.29 -5.51
CA VAL A 51 8.87 -9.12 -6.40
C VAL A 51 7.68 -8.28 -5.95
N ALA A 52 6.55 -8.93 -5.61
CA ALA A 52 5.37 -8.22 -5.11
C ALA A 52 5.67 -7.43 -3.81
N LEU A 53 6.51 -7.97 -2.93
CA LEU A 53 6.93 -7.26 -1.71
C LEU A 53 7.87 -6.08 -2.01
N GLN A 54 8.72 -6.18 -3.03
CA GLN A 54 9.59 -5.10 -3.47
C GLN A 54 8.79 -3.94 -4.07
N GLU A 55 7.86 -4.24 -4.96
CA GLU A 55 6.97 -3.23 -5.58
C GLU A 55 6.13 -2.50 -4.51
N ALA A 56 5.57 -3.22 -3.54
CA ALA A 56 4.82 -2.60 -2.45
C ALA A 56 5.66 -1.65 -1.58
N GLY A 57 6.96 -1.93 -1.42
CA GLY A 57 7.89 -1.03 -0.72
C GLY A 57 8.16 0.26 -1.48
N ASP A 58 8.23 0.18 -2.81
CA ASP A 58 8.44 1.34 -3.69
C ASP A 58 7.19 2.24 -3.71
N ASP A 59 6.00 1.65 -3.80
CA ASP A 59 4.73 2.39 -3.76
C ASP A 59 4.57 3.20 -2.46
N ALA A 60 4.89 2.61 -1.31
CA ALA A 60 4.82 3.31 -0.03
C ALA A 60 5.83 4.48 0.08
N GLU A 61 7.01 4.37 -0.54
CA GLU A 61 7.96 5.50 -0.62
C GLU A 61 7.48 6.56 -1.59
N ARG A 62 6.94 6.17 -2.75
CA ARG A 62 6.33 7.08 -3.74
C ARG A 62 5.18 7.89 -3.12
N ASP A 63 4.31 7.25 -2.35
CA ASP A 63 3.22 7.93 -1.63
C ASP A 63 3.74 8.90 -0.57
N ARG A 64 4.76 8.51 0.20
CA ARG A 64 5.39 9.41 1.18
C ARG A 64 6.00 10.64 0.52
N ARG A 65 6.72 10.47 -0.59
CA ARG A 65 7.26 11.59 -1.39
C ARG A 65 6.14 12.44 -1.97
N GLY A 66 5.06 11.83 -2.44
CA GLY A 66 3.84 12.49 -2.90
C GLY A 66 3.19 13.37 -1.84
N HIS A 67 2.99 12.84 -0.63
CA HIS A 67 2.44 13.58 0.50
C HIS A 67 3.31 14.79 0.90
N ALA A 68 4.63 14.59 1.00
CA ALA A 68 5.56 15.66 1.32
C ALA A 68 5.49 16.77 0.26
N ARG A 69 5.51 16.40 -1.02
CA ARG A 69 5.40 17.33 -2.16
C ARG A 69 4.09 18.10 -2.15
N ALA A 70 2.96 17.43 -1.91
CA ALA A 70 1.65 18.06 -1.83
C ALA A 70 1.60 19.12 -0.72
N ARG A 71 2.09 18.77 0.47
CA ARG A 71 2.14 19.68 1.62
C ARG A 71 3.02 20.90 1.35
N ASP A 72 4.20 20.68 0.78
CA ASP A 72 5.15 21.75 0.49
C ASP A 72 4.62 22.67 -0.61
N LEU A 73 3.95 22.12 -1.63
CA LEU A 73 3.27 22.90 -2.67
C LEU A 73 2.16 23.78 -2.09
N LEU A 74 1.30 23.23 -1.24
CA LEU A 74 0.25 23.98 -0.54
C LEU A 74 0.83 25.11 0.33
N LYS A 75 1.95 24.86 1.00
CA LYS A 75 2.65 25.86 1.81
C LYS A 75 3.16 27.01 0.95
N GLU A 76 3.84 26.71 -0.16
CA GLU A 76 4.34 27.76 -1.07
C GLU A 76 3.21 28.55 -1.71
N MET A 77 2.10 27.89 -2.08
CA MET A 77 0.91 28.58 -2.60
C MET A 77 0.26 29.49 -1.55
N SER A 78 0.18 29.05 -0.30
CA SER A 78 -0.36 29.87 0.79
C SER A 78 0.51 31.11 1.05
N ALA A 79 1.83 30.95 0.96
CA ALA A 79 2.77 32.06 1.08
C ALA A 79 2.68 33.03 -0.10
N LEU A 80 2.49 32.53 -1.33
CA LEU A 80 2.23 33.36 -2.51
C LEU A 80 0.97 34.23 -2.30
N GLN A 81 -0.12 33.64 -1.78
CA GLN A 81 -1.34 34.39 -1.49
C GLN A 81 -1.10 35.50 -0.45
N ALA A 82 -0.29 35.25 0.57
CA ALA A 82 0.08 36.28 1.55
C ALA A 82 0.91 37.41 0.91
N GLU A 83 1.84 37.09 0.01
CA GLU A 83 2.65 38.09 -0.73
C GLU A 83 1.79 39.00 -1.62
N MET A 84 0.70 38.47 -2.18
CA MET A 84 -0.26 39.26 -2.97
C MET A 84 -0.96 40.36 -2.15
N LEU A 85 -0.96 40.27 -0.82
CA LEU A 85 -1.51 41.30 0.08
C LEU A 85 -0.46 42.34 0.49
N GLY A 86 0.82 42.13 0.16
CA GLY A 86 1.95 42.92 0.64
C GLY A 86 2.83 43.49 -0.50
N SER A 87 4.14 43.33 -0.36
CA SER A 87 5.18 44.01 -1.15
C SER A 87 5.40 43.48 -2.58
N GLY A 88 4.46 42.68 -3.11
CA GLY A 88 4.59 42.01 -4.40
C GLY A 88 5.10 40.57 -4.29
N VAL A 89 5.04 39.85 -5.41
CA VAL A 89 5.33 38.41 -5.50
C VAL A 89 6.83 38.14 -5.68
N ASP A 90 7.39 37.23 -4.89
CA ASP A 90 8.79 36.78 -5.03
C ASP A 90 8.96 35.83 -6.24
N PRO A 91 9.79 36.18 -7.25
CA PRO A 91 10.06 35.28 -8.39
C PRO A 91 10.67 33.93 -7.99
N ALA A 92 11.46 33.90 -6.90
CA ALA A 92 12.05 32.66 -6.42
C ALA A 92 10.98 31.71 -5.87
N ARG A 93 9.88 32.24 -5.32
CA ARG A 93 8.72 31.44 -4.91
C ARG A 93 8.02 30.81 -6.09
N LEU A 94 7.78 31.56 -7.15
CA LEU A 94 7.16 31.02 -8.37
C LEU A 94 8.00 29.86 -8.93
N THR A 95 9.33 29.98 -8.89
CA THR A 95 10.24 28.90 -9.30
C THR A 95 10.12 27.66 -8.40
N ARG A 96 9.99 27.82 -7.08
CA ARG A 96 9.75 26.69 -6.16
C ARG A 96 8.41 26.00 -6.41
N ILE A 97 7.36 26.79 -6.64
CA ILE A 97 6.02 26.26 -6.97
C ILE A 97 6.08 25.47 -8.28
N ALA A 98 6.78 25.98 -9.29
CA ALA A 98 6.98 25.28 -10.56
C ALA A 98 7.64 23.90 -10.37
N ALA A 99 8.75 23.86 -9.62
CA ALA A 99 9.47 22.63 -9.34
C ALA A 99 8.66 21.62 -8.52
N LEU A 100 7.77 22.07 -7.64
CA LEU A 100 6.90 21.19 -6.84
C LEU A 100 5.68 20.68 -7.61
N ALA A 101 5.16 21.49 -8.54
CA ALA A 101 4.03 21.12 -9.39
C ALA A 101 4.42 20.00 -10.37
N GLU A 102 5.65 20.02 -10.86
CA GLU A 102 6.24 18.92 -11.62
C GLU A 102 6.75 17.83 -10.66
N GLY A 103 6.52 16.56 -10.99
CA GLY A 103 7.01 15.45 -10.19
C GLY A 103 6.22 14.18 -10.34
N GLU A 104 6.78 13.11 -9.78
CA GLU A 104 6.25 11.75 -9.86
C GLU A 104 4.84 11.64 -9.28
N GLN A 105 3.96 10.89 -9.95
CA GLN A 105 2.63 10.59 -9.43
C GLN A 105 2.72 9.56 -8.28
N PRO A 106 1.98 9.78 -7.18
CA PRO A 106 1.80 8.78 -6.12
C PRO A 106 1.23 7.45 -6.64
N ALA A 107 1.42 6.38 -5.88
CA ALA A 107 0.82 5.08 -6.15
C ALA A 107 -0.66 5.04 -5.71
N ASP A 108 -0.98 5.65 -4.57
CA ASP A 108 -2.36 5.81 -4.11
C ASP A 108 -3.15 6.71 -5.08
N PRO A 109 -4.20 6.19 -5.75
CA PRO A 109 -4.98 6.97 -6.72
C PRO A 109 -5.68 8.17 -6.10
N VAL A 110 -6.06 8.12 -4.81
CA VAL A 110 -6.73 9.24 -4.13
C VAL A 110 -5.74 10.37 -3.89
N LEU A 111 -4.54 10.04 -3.43
CA LEU A 111 -3.46 11.00 -3.27
C LEU A 111 -3.02 11.58 -4.62
N ALA A 112 -2.94 10.75 -5.66
CA ALA A 112 -2.57 11.17 -7.00
C ALA A 112 -3.57 12.18 -7.57
N ASP A 113 -4.88 11.94 -7.44
CA ASP A 113 -5.93 12.86 -7.89
C ASP A 113 -5.90 14.18 -7.11
N ALA A 114 -5.78 14.10 -5.79
CA ALA A 114 -5.68 15.30 -4.95
C ALA A 114 -4.45 16.16 -5.32
N LEU A 115 -3.29 15.53 -5.50
CA LEU A 115 -2.06 16.22 -5.91
C LEU A 115 -2.17 16.79 -7.33
N ALA A 116 -2.83 16.08 -8.26
CA ALA A 116 -3.08 16.59 -9.61
C ALA A 116 -3.96 17.85 -9.58
N GLY A 117 -4.99 17.90 -8.73
CA GLY A 117 -5.83 19.08 -8.53
C GLY A 117 -5.05 20.28 -7.98
N ILE A 118 -4.19 20.06 -6.98
CA ILE A 118 -3.32 21.10 -6.42
C ILE A 118 -2.32 21.59 -7.48
N ALA A 119 -1.69 20.68 -8.22
CA ALA A 119 -0.74 21.02 -9.29
C ALA A 119 -1.41 21.79 -10.44
N LEU A 120 -2.65 21.45 -10.81
CA LEU A 120 -3.41 22.21 -11.80
C LEU A 120 -3.63 23.65 -11.34
N ARG A 121 -4.00 23.85 -10.08
CA ARG A 121 -4.14 25.21 -9.54
C ARG A 121 -2.80 25.94 -9.55
N ALA A 122 -1.72 25.29 -9.16
CA ALA A 122 -0.38 25.86 -9.22
C ALA A 122 0.01 26.31 -10.64
N ARG A 123 -0.24 25.47 -11.66
CA ARG A 123 0.00 25.81 -13.08
C ARG A 123 -0.78 27.04 -13.52
N ILE A 124 -2.05 27.14 -13.14
CA ILE A 124 -2.87 28.31 -13.45
C ILE A 124 -2.27 29.56 -12.80
N GLU A 125 -1.87 29.48 -11.52
CA GLU A 125 -1.26 30.62 -10.84
C GLU A 125 0.07 31.03 -11.49
N LEU A 126 0.94 30.07 -11.83
CA LEU A 126 2.19 30.35 -12.54
C LEU A 126 1.93 31.03 -13.89
N ALA A 127 0.96 30.54 -14.66
CA ALA A 127 0.58 31.14 -15.94
C ALA A 127 0.08 32.57 -15.79
N ARG A 128 -0.68 32.87 -14.73
CA ARG A 128 -1.11 34.26 -14.40
C ARG A 128 0.08 35.20 -14.13
N HIS A 129 1.22 34.66 -13.72
CA HIS A 129 2.46 35.40 -13.49
C HIS A 129 3.46 35.27 -14.65
N GLY A 130 3.05 34.74 -15.80
CA GLY A 130 3.88 34.63 -17.00
C GLY A 130 4.86 33.45 -17.01
N LEU A 131 4.74 32.51 -16.08
CA LEU A 131 5.53 31.27 -16.04
C LEU A 131 4.67 30.10 -16.50
N ALA A 132 4.95 29.58 -17.70
CA ALA A 132 4.32 28.36 -18.19
C ALA A 132 5.22 27.15 -17.90
N ILE A 133 4.63 26.09 -17.36
CA ILE A 133 5.29 24.81 -17.11
C ILE A 133 4.49 23.69 -17.79
N ALA A 134 5.17 22.58 -18.10
CA ALA A 134 4.64 21.51 -18.95
C ALA A 134 3.60 20.63 -18.25
#